data_AF-A0AAV2R5Y4-F1
#
_entry.id   AF-A0AAV2R5Y4-F1
#
_cell.length_a   1.000
_cell.length_b   1.000
_cell.length_c   1.000
_cell.angle_alpha   90.00
_cell.angle_beta   90.00
_cell.angle_gamma   90.00
#
_symmetry.space_group_name_H-M   'P 1'
#
loop_
_entity.id
_entity.type
_entity.pdbx_description
1 polymer ?
#
loop_
_entity_poly.entity_id
_entity_poly.type
_entity_poly.pdbx_seq_one_letter_code
_entity_poly.pdbx_strand_id
1 'polypeptide(L)'
;FNAQCNMRVANSACIQGYCRCGASFTPYRRNNCLPGASIGEPCHRQEQCRLSTPHSYCKFSVPRVRGTCQCHTQLPQDDTKCGPKKYRLGSGCSRSVECSADIPGAICV
;
A
#
# COMPACT_ATOMS: atom_id res chain seq x y z
N PHE A 1 23.58 -6.35 18.29
CA PHE A 1 22.28 -7.04 18.27
C PHE A 1 21.58 -6.99 16.91
N ASN A 2 21.33 -5.80 16.32
CA ASN A 2 20.67 -5.70 14.99
C ASN A 2 21.40 -6.44 13.85
N ALA A 3 22.74 -6.42 13.85
CA ALA A 3 23.55 -7.12 12.83
C ALA A 3 23.30 -8.64 12.79
N GLN A 4 23.03 -9.29 13.93
CA GLN A 4 22.77 -10.74 13.97
C GLN A 4 21.43 -11.11 13.32
N CYS A 5 20.40 -10.27 13.49
CA CYS A 5 19.12 -10.45 12.82
C CYS A 5 19.28 -10.26 11.29
N ASN A 6 19.98 -9.20 10.89
CA ASN A 6 20.17 -8.85 9.49
C ASN A 6 20.97 -9.91 8.71
N MET A 7 21.94 -10.58 9.35
CA MET A 7 22.69 -11.70 8.75
C MET A 7 21.80 -12.89 8.37
N ARG A 8 20.73 -13.16 9.13
CA ARG A 8 19.85 -14.31 8.88
C ARG A 8 18.64 -13.96 8.03
N VAL A 9 18.11 -12.74 8.18
CA VAL A 9 16.99 -12.20 7.41
C VAL A 9 17.30 -10.74 7.10
N ALA A 10 17.56 -10.45 5.82
CA ALA A 10 17.77 -9.07 5.38
C ALA A 10 16.56 -8.19 5.75
N ASN A 11 16.81 -6.91 6.04
CA ASN A 11 15.80 -5.94 6.46
C ASN A 11 15.07 -6.27 7.78
N SER A 12 15.69 -7.09 8.62
CA SER A 12 15.26 -7.33 10.00
C SER A 12 16.07 -6.53 11.02
N ALA A 13 15.44 -6.24 12.14
CA ALA A 13 16.00 -5.51 13.28
C ALA A 13 15.62 -6.22 14.59
N CYS A 14 16.43 -6.02 15.63
CA CYS A 14 16.11 -6.50 16.97
C CYS A 14 15.14 -5.51 17.63
N ILE A 15 13.90 -5.95 17.81
CA ILE A 15 12.82 -5.17 18.42
C ILE A 15 12.38 -5.95 19.67
N GLN A 16 12.54 -5.35 20.85
CA GLN A 16 12.17 -5.96 22.15
C GLN A 16 12.85 -7.32 22.40
N GLY A 17 14.10 -7.48 21.94
CA GLY A 17 14.86 -8.72 22.12
C GLY A 17 14.55 -9.82 21.09
N TYR A 18 13.64 -9.58 20.14
CA TYR A 18 13.30 -10.51 19.07
C TYR A 18 13.64 -9.93 17.69
N CYS A 19 14.11 -10.77 16.78
CA CYS A 19 14.29 -10.36 15.38
C CYS A 19 12.93 -10.20 14.70
N ARG A 20 12.65 -8.99 14.21
CA ARG A 20 11.42 -8.63 13.49
C ARG A 20 11.78 -7.85 12.24
N CYS A 21 10.89 -7.80 11.25
CA CYS A 21 11.08 -6.94 10.09
C CYS A 21 11.05 -5.45 10.50
N GLY A 22 11.85 -4.63 9.83
CA GLY A 22 11.86 -3.17 10.06
C GLY A 22 10.52 -2.52 9.73
N ALA A 23 10.33 -1.25 10.12
CA ALA A 23 9.05 -0.54 10.00
C ALA A 23 8.45 -0.52 8.58
N SER A 24 9.28 -0.55 7.54
CA SER A 24 8.86 -0.54 6.13
C SER A 24 8.74 -1.93 5.49
N PHE A 25 8.89 -3.00 6.27
CA PHE A 25 8.92 -4.37 5.78
C PHE A 25 7.93 -5.26 6.53
N THR A 26 7.27 -6.16 5.80
CA THR A 26 6.39 -7.17 6.37
C THR A 26 7.07 -8.54 6.34
N PRO A 27 6.90 -9.37 7.38
CA PRO A 27 7.39 -10.73 7.34
C PRO A 27 6.73 -11.50 6.19
N TYR A 28 7.50 -12.29 5.47
CA TYR A 28 7.04 -13.25 4.48
C TYR A 28 7.76 -14.57 4.69
N ARG A 29 6.98 -15.58 5.08
CA ARG A 29 7.51 -16.85 5.61
C ARG A 29 8.48 -16.56 6.77
N ARG A 30 9.28 -17.54 7.20
CA ARG A 30 10.20 -17.38 8.36
C ARG A 30 11.52 -16.70 8.02
N ASN A 31 11.81 -16.48 6.75
CA ASN A 31 13.17 -16.18 6.29
C ASN A 31 13.27 -14.91 5.43
N ASN A 32 12.16 -14.20 5.17
CA ASN A 32 12.19 -13.01 4.32
C ASN A 32 11.36 -11.86 4.91
N CYS A 33 11.85 -10.64 4.71
CA CYS A 33 11.12 -9.41 4.97
C CYS A 33 10.86 -8.74 3.62
N LEU A 34 9.60 -8.66 3.20
CA LEU A 34 9.21 -8.04 1.94
C LEU A 34 8.92 -6.55 2.15
N PRO A 35 9.30 -5.68 1.20
CA PRO A 35 8.93 -4.28 1.25
C PRO A 35 7.41 -4.11 1.07
N GLY A 36 6.91 -2.94 1.49
CA GLY A 36 5.58 -2.49 1.10
C GLY A 36 5.41 -2.45 -0.42
N ALA A 37 4.19 -2.68 -0.89
CA ALA A 37 3.83 -2.67 -2.31
C ALA A 37 2.71 -1.66 -2.54
N SER A 38 2.90 -0.79 -3.51
CA SER A 38 1.92 0.23 -3.92
C SER A 38 0.79 -0.37 -4.74
N ILE A 39 -0.27 0.40 -4.98
CA ILE A 39 -1.39 -0.05 -5.82
C ILE A 39 -0.88 -0.41 -7.23
N GLY A 40 -1.35 -1.54 -7.77
CA GLY A 40 -0.87 -2.07 -9.05
C GLY A 40 0.42 -2.90 -8.97
N GLU A 41 1.17 -2.83 -7.86
CA GLU A 41 2.36 -3.65 -7.67
C GLU A 41 2.04 -5.09 -7.24
N PRO A 42 2.91 -6.06 -7.58
CA PRO A 42 2.75 -7.44 -7.15
C PRO A 42 2.90 -7.58 -5.64
N CYS A 43 2.02 -8.36 -5.04
CA CYS A 43 2.02 -8.65 -3.62
C CYS A 43 1.90 -10.15 -3.35
N HIS A 44 2.43 -10.58 -2.21
CA HIS A 44 2.32 -11.94 -1.69
C HIS A 44 1.51 -12.00 -0.40
N ARG A 45 1.31 -10.86 0.26
CA ARG A 45 0.63 -10.69 1.55
C ARG A 45 -0.19 -9.40 1.54
N GLN A 46 -1.28 -9.35 2.31
CA GLN A 46 -2.11 -8.14 2.42
C GLN A 46 -1.35 -6.99 3.08
N GLU A 47 -0.43 -7.34 3.98
CA GLU A 47 0.39 -6.42 4.76
C GLU A 47 1.35 -5.62 3.88
N GLN A 48 1.80 -6.16 2.74
CA GLN A 48 2.63 -5.40 1.80
C GLN A 48 1.86 -4.19 1.28
N CYS A 49 0.60 -4.40 0.87
CA CYS A 49 -0.25 -3.33 0.39
C CYS A 49 -0.56 -2.33 1.52
N ARG A 50 -0.91 -2.83 2.71
CA ARG A 50 -1.28 -1.99 3.87
C ARG A 50 -0.11 -1.12 4.39
N LEU A 51 1.14 -1.56 4.20
CA LEU A 51 2.33 -0.79 4.56
C LEU A 51 2.48 0.46 3.68
N SER A 52 2.25 0.34 2.38
CA SER A 52 2.38 1.47 1.45
C SER A 52 1.11 2.32 1.39
N THR A 53 -0.05 1.67 1.36
CA THR A 53 -1.34 2.33 1.17
C THR A 53 -2.34 1.81 2.20
N PRO A 54 -2.76 2.63 3.17
CA PRO A 54 -3.86 2.30 4.07
C PRO A 54 -5.12 1.93 3.29
N HIS A 55 -5.90 0.97 3.80
CA HIS A 55 -7.13 0.49 3.14
C HIS A 55 -6.95 -0.15 1.74
N SER A 56 -5.75 -0.62 1.44
CA SER A 56 -5.49 -1.51 0.31
C SER A 56 -5.44 -2.97 0.75
N TYR A 57 -5.67 -3.89 -0.20
CA TYR A 57 -5.56 -5.32 0.02
C TYR A 57 -4.86 -5.99 -1.17
N CYS A 58 -4.26 -7.16 -0.91
CA CYS A 58 -3.67 -7.96 -1.96
C CYS A 58 -4.75 -8.81 -2.62
N LYS A 59 -5.07 -8.52 -3.89
CA LYS A 59 -5.97 -9.35 -4.70
C LYS A 59 -5.17 -10.51 -5.30
N PHE A 60 -5.29 -11.69 -4.70
CA PHE A 60 -4.60 -12.88 -5.15
C PHE A 60 -5.14 -13.39 -6.49
N SER A 61 -4.32 -13.34 -7.54
CA SER A 61 -4.60 -14.00 -8.81
C SER A 61 -4.27 -15.49 -8.73
N VAL A 62 -3.25 -15.86 -7.95
CA VAL A 62 -2.94 -17.24 -7.59
C VAL A 62 -2.95 -17.33 -6.06
N PRO A 63 -3.86 -18.13 -5.45
CA PRO A 63 -4.01 -18.20 -4.00
C PRO A 63 -2.69 -18.47 -3.28
N ARG A 64 -2.32 -17.58 -2.34
CA ARG A 64 -1.11 -17.68 -1.50
C ARG A 64 0.22 -17.67 -2.25
N VAL A 65 0.22 -17.41 -3.55
CA VAL A 65 1.44 -17.33 -4.38
C VAL A 65 1.68 -15.89 -4.79
N ARG A 66 0.73 -15.25 -5.47
CA ARG A 66 0.91 -13.90 -6.01
C ARG A 66 -0.45 -13.23 -6.24
N GLY A 67 -0.48 -11.94 -5.96
CA GLY A 67 -1.58 -11.05 -6.26
C GLY A 67 -1.08 -9.69 -6.70
N THR A 68 -2.02 -8.76 -6.80
CA THR A 68 -1.76 -7.35 -7.09
C THR A 68 -2.47 -6.50 -6.04
N CYS A 69 -1.81 -5.45 -5.54
CA CYS A 69 -2.43 -4.54 -4.58
C CYS A 69 -3.56 -3.77 -5.24
N GLN A 70 -4.74 -3.80 -4.60
CA GLN A 70 -5.94 -3.06 -5.04
C GLN A 70 -6.58 -2.35 -3.85
N CYS A 71 -7.29 -1.26 -4.13
CA CYS A 71 -8.12 -0.60 -3.15
C CYS A 71 -9.39 -1.40 -2.89
N HIS A 72 -9.90 -1.35 -1.65
CA HIS A 72 -11.27 -1.80 -1.38
C HIS A 72 -12.22 -1.09 -2.35
N THR A 73 -13.17 -1.83 -2.94
CA THR A 73 -14.05 -1.39 -4.03
C THR A 73 -14.87 -0.13 -3.74
N GLN A 74 -14.92 0.32 -2.48
CA GLN A 74 -15.59 1.53 -2.04
C GLN A 74 -14.69 2.78 -2.00
N LEU A 75 -13.38 2.61 -2.14
CA LEU A 75 -12.42 3.70 -2.17
C LEU A 75 -11.98 3.94 -3.61
N PRO A 76 -12.25 5.13 -4.15
CA PRO A 76 -11.64 5.59 -5.37
C PRO A 76 -10.12 5.40 -5.33
N GLN A 77 -9.58 4.92 -6.44
CA GLN A 77 -8.16 4.71 -6.61
C GLN A 77 -7.57 6.01 -7.20
N ASP A 78 -6.72 6.68 -6.44
CA ASP A 78 -5.72 7.60 -6.98
C ASP A 78 -4.43 6.78 -7.21
N ASP A 79 -3.58 7.17 -8.17
CA ASP A 79 -2.43 6.39 -8.66
C ASP A 79 -1.46 5.95 -7.55
N THR A 80 -1.54 6.55 -6.36
CA THR A 80 -0.68 6.22 -5.21
C THR A 80 -1.43 5.98 -3.88
N LYS A 81 -2.74 6.24 -3.79
CA LYS A 81 -3.49 6.16 -2.52
C LYS A 81 -4.92 5.66 -2.70
N CYS A 82 -5.35 4.80 -1.78
CA CYS A 82 -6.74 4.42 -1.62
C CYS A 82 -7.41 5.43 -0.70
N GLY A 83 -8.26 6.28 -1.26
CA GLY A 83 -8.95 7.30 -0.49
C GLY A 83 -10.23 7.73 -1.20
N PRO A 84 -11.22 8.28 -0.46
CA PRO A 84 -12.32 8.96 -1.12
C PRO A 84 -11.74 10.04 -2.05
N LYS A 85 -12.13 10.01 -3.33
CA LYS A 85 -11.94 11.15 -4.25
C LYS A 85 -12.37 12.40 -3.50
N LYS A 86 -11.45 13.34 -3.35
CA LYS A 86 -11.67 14.55 -2.56
C LYS A 86 -12.74 15.41 -3.23
N TYR A 87 -12.84 15.32 -4.56
CA TYR A 87 -13.82 16.03 -5.36
C TYR A 87 -14.78 15.05 -6.04
N ARG A 88 -16.08 15.24 -5.80
CA ARG A 88 -17.20 14.63 -6.53
C ARG A 88 -17.98 15.73 -7.27
N LEU A 89 -18.74 15.38 -8.30
CA LEU A 89 -19.68 16.33 -8.93
C LEU A 89 -20.61 16.92 -7.86
N GLY A 90 -20.64 18.25 -7.74
CA GLY A 90 -21.36 18.98 -6.69
C GLY A 90 -20.57 19.26 -5.40
N SER A 91 -19.29 18.87 -5.33
CA SER A 91 -18.41 19.28 -4.22
C SER A 91 -18.00 20.74 -4.35
N GLY A 92 -17.91 21.45 -3.23
CA GLY A 92 -17.30 22.78 -3.20
C GLY A 92 -15.84 22.69 -3.67
N CYS A 93 -15.47 23.50 -4.64
CA CYS A 93 -14.15 23.53 -5.22
C CYS A 93 -13.66 24.98 -5.29
N SER A 94 -12.33 25.18 -5.29
CA SER A 94 -11.74 26.52 -5.46
C SER A 94 -11.05 26.67 -6.82
N ARG A 95 -10.57 25.56 -7.41
CA ARG A 95 -9.90 25.58 -8.70
C ARG A 95 -10.30 24.36 -9.53
N SER A 96 -10.52 24.56 -10.83
CA SER A 96 -10.88 23.48 -11.76
C SER A 96 -9.84 22.35 -11.84
N VAL A 97 -8.56 22.65 -11.57
CA VAL A 97 -7.47 21.63 -11.55
C VAL A 97 -7.69 20.55 -10.49
N GLU A 98 -8.41 20.88 -9.41
CA GLU A 98 -8.67 19.97 -8.31
C GLU A 98 -9.75 18.95 -8.70
N CYS A 99 -10.79 19.44 -9.38
CA CYS A 99 -11.83 18.60 -9.96
C CYS A 99 -11.29 17.76 -11.11
N SER A 100 -10.47 18.33 -12.00
CA SER A 100 -9.97 17.64 -13.17
C SER A 100 -8.94 16.54 -12.84
N ALA A 101 -8.26 16.64 -11.69
CA ALA A 101 -7.39 15.59 -11.16
C ALA A 101 -8.18 14.34 -10.71
N ASP A 102 -9.32 14.54 -10.04
CA ASP A 102 -10.15 13.43 -9.55
C ASP A 102 -11.16 12.94 -10.60
N ILE A 103 -11.63 13.83 -11.49
CA ILE A 103 -12.65 13.56 -12.51
C ILE A 103 -12.19 14.23 -13.82
N PRO A 104 -11.65 13.45 -14.79
CA PRO A 104 -11.21 14.00 -16.07
C PRO A 104 -12.32 14.81 -16.76
N GLY A 105 -12.04 16.07 -17.09
CA GLY A 105 -13.00 16.99 -17.72
C GLY A 105 -13.94 17.73 -16.75
N ALA A 106 -13.88 17.47 -15.44
CA ALA A 106 -14.62 18.27 -14.47
C ALA A 106 -13.97 19.64 -14.29
N ILE A 107 -14.81 20.68 -14.28
CA ILE A 107 -14.42 22.07 -14.00
C ILE A 107 -15.15 22.57 -12.76
N CYS A 108 -14.53 23.50 -12.05
CA CYS A 108 -15.16 24.20 -10.95
C CYS A 108 -15.97 25.37 -11.51
N VAL A 109 -17.29 25.39 -11.25
CA VAL A 109 -18.24 26.39 -11.76
C VAL A 109 -18.98 27.08 -10.62
#